data_AF-A0A522YLF4-F1
#
_entry.id   AF-A0A522YLF4-F1
#
_cell.length_a   1.000
_cell.length_b   1.000
_cell.length_c   1.000
_cell.angle_alpha   90.00
_cell.angle_beta   90.00
_cell.angle_gamma   90.00
#
_symmetry.space_group_name_H-M   'P 1'
#
loop_
_entity.id
_entity.type
_entity.pdbx_description
1 polymer ?
#
loop_
_entity_poly.entity_id
_entity_poly.type
_entity_poly.pdbx_seq_one_letter_code
_entity_poly.pdbx_strand_id
1 'polypeptide(L)'
;MEFSKAGRNRLLWELDWAIERAKVDAITVSTNYLFKLIRKRYPKMRVSIGIFMKMAEPERFKYFEEHGASEIVVNYNINRNFKVLSKIRRMIKYCDLRLFVNNICLFNCPHMMYHPQVLTHFSQSHNRSCKACVDYHTWTCNKIKLDNPEELLKSRWIRPEDISMYEDIGFDRFKITDRSRATSWLLRTTEAYVKRSYDGDLNDILSLEIPGDEKNIQPDINRNFRKNLLQYCKSDRVWLKGSFGWGKYGRPYINNKKLDGYLNFFKKFDCFLADCDVCGYCKRWSMRAISFKNEEAHQKLRMVLGQSINEFLHNNLFLPHHRRKEAGLG
;
A
#
# COMPACT_ATOMS: atom_id res chain seq x y z
N MET A 1 -2.06 4.21 -23.79
CA MET A 1 -2.43 3.09 -24.69
C MET A 1 -3.77 3.33 -25.39
N GLU A 2 -4.80 3.84 -24.73
CA GLU A 2 -6.15 3.97 -25.31
C GLU A 2 -6.32 4.99 -26.45
N PHE A 3 -5.42 5.97 -26.56
CA PHE A 3 -5.50 7.04 -27.57
C PHE A 3 -4.97 6.68 -28.97
N SER A 4 -4.61 5.42 -29.23
CA SER A 4 -4.23 4.94 -30.56
C SER A 4 -4.93 3.65 -30.94
N LYS A 5 -5.16 3.42 -32.24
CA LYS A 5 -5.78 2.17 -32.73
C LYS A 5 -4.95 0.94 -32.34
N ALA A 6 -3.63 1.02 -32.52
CA ALA A 6 -2.71 -0.04 -32.13
C ALA A 6 -2.77 -0.31 -30.62
N GLY A 7 -2.79 0.73 -29.78
CA GLY A 7 -2.87 0.57 -28.33
C GLY A 7 -4.22 0.03 -27.85
N ARG A 8 -5.33 0.40 -28.51
CA ARG A 8 -6.65 -0.22 -28.25
C ARG A 8 -6.69 -1.68 -28.67
N ASN A 9 -6.12 -2.04 -29.82
CA ASN A 9 -6.02 -3.44 -30.26
C ASN A 9 -5.21 -4.27 -29.26
N ARG A 10 -4.10 -3.73 -28.76
CA ARG A 10 -3.32 -4.37 -27.71
C ARG A 10 -4.12 -4.56 -26.42
N LEU A 11 -4.83 -3.53 -25.98
CA LEU A 11 -5.67 -3.61 -24.78
C LEU A 11 -6.75 -4.70 -24.92
N LEU A 12 -7.42 -4.75 -26.07
CA LEU A 12 -8.43 -5.78 -26.35
C LEU A 12 -7.79 -7.17 -26.34
N TRP A 13 -6.64 -7.34 -26.99
CA TRP A 13 -5.91 -8.59 -26.96
C TRP A 13 -5.53 -9.02 -25.52
N GLU A 14 -5.08 -8.10 -24.67
CA GLU A 14 -4.74 -8.41 -23.26
C GLU A 14 -5.99 -8.86 -22.46
N LEU A 15 -7.16 -8.25 -22.73
CA LEU A 15 -8.43 -8.68 -22.14
C LEU A 15 -8.87 -10.05 -22.64
N ASP A 16 -8.86 -10.26 -23.97
CA ASP A 16 -9.24 -11.52 -24.60
C ASP A 16 -8.31 -12.65 -24.12
N TRP A 17 -7.01 -12.38 -23.98
CA TRP A 17 -6.05 -13.31 -23.43
C TRP A 17 -6.39 -13.67 -21.97
N ALA A 18 -6.66 -12.68 -21.12
CA ALA A 18 -6.97 -12.93 -19.72
C ALA A 18 -8.28 -13.74 -19.54
N ILE A 19 -9.31 -13.39 -20.31
CA ILE A 19 -10.66 -13.94 -20.15
C ILE A 19 -10.82 -15.27 -20.87
N GLU A 20 -10.47 -15.34 -22.15
CA GLU A 20 -10.80 -16.51 -22.98
C GLU A 20 -9.71 -17.58 -22.90
N ARG A 21 -8.44 -17.18 -22.76
CA ARG A 21 -7.30 -18.12 -22.72
C ARG A 21 -6.90 -18.49 -21.31
N ALA A 22 -6.60 -17.49 -20.48
CA ALA A 22 -6.21 -17.72 -19.09
C ALA A 22 -7.40 -18.05 -18.18
N LYS A 23 -8.64 -17.79 -18.64
CA LYS A 23 -9.90 -18.14 -17.95
C LYS A 23 -9.94 -17.64 -16.51
N VAL A 24 -9.53 -16.39 -16.31
CA VAL A 24 -9.57 -15.76 -14.97
C VAL A 24 -11.02 -15.63 -14.49
N ASP A 25 -11.26 -15.87 -13.20
CA ASP A 25 -12.60 -15.76 -12.62
C ASP A 25 -13.10 -14.32 -12.47
N ALA A 26 -12.17 -13.37 -12.35
CA ALA A 26 -12.48 -11.96 -12.18
C ALA A 26 -11.35 -11.05 -12.67
N ILE A 27 -11.72 -9.85 -13.12
CA ILE A 27 -10.76 -8.78 -13.46
C ILE A 27 -10.93 -7.61 -12.49
N THR A 28 -9.82 -7.15 -11.92
CA THR A 28 -9.79 -5.89 -11.14
C THR A 28 -9.36 -4.74 -12.04
N VAL A 29 -10.16 -3.67 -12.09
CA VAL A 29 -9.88 -2.48 -12.90
C VAL A 29 -9.71 -1.24 -12.03
N SER A 30 -8.89 -0.30 -12.50
CA SER A 30 -8.66 0.99 -11.81
C SER A 30 -9.04 2.20 -12.66
N THR A 31 -9.86 2.01 -13.71
CA THR A 31 -10.42 3.10 -14.52
C THR A 31 -11.86 2.78 -14.93
N ASN A 32 -12.69 3.82 -15.09
CA ASN A 32 -14.07 3.66 -15.56
C ASN A 32 -14.13 3.20 -17.02
N TYR A 33 -13.16 3.60 -17.86
CA TYR A 33 -13.07 3.17 -19.25
C TYR A 33 -12.92 1.65 -19.35
N LEU A 34 -11.98 1.05 -18.60
CA LEU A 34 -11.78 -0.40 -18.61
C LEU A 34 -12.99 -1.14 -18.04
N PHE A 35 -13.61 -0.61 -16.98
CA PHE A 35 -14.85 -1.16 -16.43
C PHE A 35 -15.94 -1.23 -17.51
N LYS A 36 -16.26 -0.11 -18.16
CA LYS A 36 -17.28 -0.04 -19.21
C LYS A 36 -16.94 -0.91 -20.42
N LEU A 37 -15.66 -0.97 -20.81
CA LEU A 37 -15.20 -1.81 -21.91
C LEU A 37 -15.46 -3.30 -21.63
N ILE A 38 -15.13 -3.77 -20.42
CA ILE A 38 -15.36 -5.16 -20.02
C ILE A 38 -16.86 -5.43 -19.87
N ARG A 39 -17.65 -4.53 -19.28
CA ARG A 39 -19.12 -4.69 -19.21
C ARG A 39 -19.76 -4.82 -20.58
N LYS A 40 -19.28 -4.07 -21.57
CA LYS A 40 -19.81 -4.13 -22.95
C LYS A 40 -19.45 -5.43 -23.67
N ARG A 41 -18.21 -5.91 -23.54
CA ARG A 41 -17.71 -7.07 -24.30
C ARG A 41 -17.95 -8.40 -23.58
N TYR A 42 -17.88 -8.39 -22.26
CA TYR A 42 -17.88 -9.57 -21.39
C TYR A 42 -18.90 -9.37 -20.26
N PRO A 43 -20.21 -9.35 -20.56
CA PRO A 43 -21.25 -9.00 -19.59
C PRO A 43 -21.29 -9.95 -18.38
N LYS A 44 -20.91 -11.22 -18.56
CA LYS A 44 -20.89 -12.24 -17.50
C LYS A 44 -19.61 -12.25 -16.65
N MET A 45 -18.54 -11.58 -17.09
CA MET A 45 -17.27 -11.55 -16.34
C MET A 45 -17.47 -10.92 -14.95
N ARG A 46 -16.80 -11.40 -13.91
CA ARG A 46 -16.81 -10.68 -12.63
C ARG A 46 -15.82 -9.52 -12.69
N VAL A 47 -16.27 -8.32 -12.34
CA VAL A 47 -15.41 -7.12 -12.38
C VAL A 47 -15.34 -6.48 -11.00
N SER A 48 -14.11 -6.37 -10.48
CA SER A 48 -13.79 -5.74 -9.22
C SER A 48 -13.27 -4.31 -9.45
N ILE A 49 -13.83 -3.36 -8.73
CA ILE A 49 -13.36 -1.97 -8.72
C ILE A 49 -12.19 -1.86 -7.75
N GLY A 50 -11.01 -1.61 -8.28
CA GLY A 50 -9.75 -1.58 -7.53
C GLY A 50 -9.59 -0.37 -6.63
N ILE A 51 -8.69 -0.49 -5.65
CA ILE A 51 -8.44 0.53 -4.62
C ILE A 51 -8.06 1.91 -5.15
N PHE A 52 -7.38 1.98 -6.30
CA PHE A 52 -6.95 3.24 -6.88
C PHE A 52 -8.09 4.05 -7.51
N MET A 53 -9.29 3.48 -7.59
CA MET A 53 -10.53 4.23 -7.83
C MET A 53 -10.95 5.04 -6.60
N LYS A 54 -10.37 4.78 -5.42
CA LYS A 54 -10.57 5.58 -4.19
C LYS A 54 -12.02 5.71 -3.78
N MET A 55 -12.71 4.58 -3.70
CA MET A 55 -14.13 4.51 -3.37
C MET A 55 -14.35 4.87 -1.90
N ALA A 56 -14.87 6.07 -1.63
CA ALA A 56 -15.13 6.56 -0.27
C ALA A 56 -16.53 7.18 -0.11
N GLU A 57 -17.02 7.85 -1.17
CA GLU A 57 -18.31 8.54 -1.18
C GLU A 57 -19.44 7.58 -1.55
N PRO A 58 -20.54 7.48 -0.76
CA PRO A 58 -21.63 6.54 -1.02
C PRO A 58 -22.18 6.55 -2.45
N GLU A 59 -22.48 7.72 -3.03
CA GLU A 59 -23.04 7.81 -4.38
C GLU A 59 -22.17 7.14 -5.45
N ARG A 60 -20.84 7.16 -5.29
CA ARG A 60 -19.95 6.49 -6.25
C ARG A 60 -20.09 4.98 -6.19
N PHE A 61 -20.35 4.40 -5.02
CA PHE A 61 -20.60 2.96 -4.92
C PHE A 61 -21.89 2.58 -5.66
N LYS A 62 -22.95 3.38 -5.49
CA LYS A 62 -24.23 3.17 -6.18
C LYS A 62 -24.06 3.17 -7.69
N TYR A 63 -23.29 4.14 -8.22
CA TYR A 63 -22.94 4.16 -9.64
C TYR A 63 -22.33 2.83 -10.12
N PHE A 64 -21.33 2.27 -9.43
CA PHE A 64 -20.71 1.03 -9.89
C PHE A 64 -21.61 -0.20 -9.73
N GLU A 65 -22.42 -0.24 -8.67
CA GLU A 65 -23.41 -1.30 -8.46
C GLU A 65 -24.46 -1.34 -9.57
N GLU A 66 -25.08 -0.20 -9.88
CA GLU A 66 -26.10 -0.06 -10.94
C GLU A 66 -25.56 -0.43 -12.32
N HIS A 67 -24.25 -0.30 -12.52
CA HIS A 67 -23.58 -0.65 -13.78
C HIS A 67 -22.96 -2.05 -13.79
N GLY A 68 -23.26 -2.88 -12.79
CA GLY A 68 -22.90 -4.30 -12.79
C GLY A 68 -21.47 -4.59 -12.35
N ALA A 69 -20.90 -3.79 -11.44
CA ALA A 69 -19.72 -4.20 -10.69
C ALA A 69 -20.06 -5.42 -9.82
N SER A 70 -19.16 -6.39 -9.76
CA SER A 70 -19.33 -7.56 -8.88
C SER A 70 -18.79 -7.28 -7.49
N GLU A 71 -17.78 -6.41 -7.41
CA GLU A 71 -17.07 -6.13 -6.19
C GLU A 71 -16.50 -4.70 -6.20
N ILE A 72 -16.44 -4.08 -5.03
CA ILE A 72 -15.82 -2.78 -4.84
C ILE A 72 -14.85 -2.84 -3.66
N VAL A 73 -13.58 -2.52 -3.92
CA VAL A 73 -12.58 -2.33 -2.86
C VAL A 73 -12.76 -0.93 -2.28
N VAL A 74 -13.10 -0.87 -1.00
CA VAL A 74 -13.31 0.36 -0.25
C VAL A 74 -11.96 1.05 -0.01
N ASN A 75 -11.94 2.38 -0.11
CA ASN A 75 -10.74 3.16 0.18
C ASN A 75 -10.31 2.98 1.64
N TYR A 76 -9.05 2.58 1.86
CA TYR A 76 -8.50 2.37 3.19
C TYR A 76 -8.59 3.63 4.08
N ASN A 77 -8.60 4.85 3.52
CA ASN A 77 -8.74 6.08 4.32
C ASN A 77 -10.02 6.11 5.17
N ILE A 78 -11.09 5.44 4.73
CA ILE A 78 -12.36 5.38 5.46
C ILE A 78 -12.52 4.10 6.30
N ASN A 79 -11.51 3.22 6.37
CA ASN A 79 -11.58 1.98 7.16
C ASN A 79 -11.86 2.22 8.65
N ARG A 80 -11.67 3.43 9.17
CA ARG A 80 -12.00 3.75 10.58
C ARG A 80 -13.17 4.72 10.71
N ASN A 81 -13.88 5.03 9.64
CA ASN A 81 -15.10 5.82 9.70
C ASN A 81 -16.31 4.88 9.71
N PHE A 82 -16.63 4.32 10.88
CA PHE A 82 -17.71 3.33 11.05
C PHE A 82 -19.08 3.89 10.62
N LYS A 83 -19.30 5.20 10.78
CA LYS A 83 -20.52 5.88 10.33
C LYS A 83 -20.66 5.79 8.81
N VAL A 84 -19.61 6.12 8.06
CA VAL A 84 -19.59 6.06 6.59
C VAL A 84 -19.65 4.60 6.11
N LEU A 85 -18.85 3.70 6.70
CA LEU A 85 -18.87 2.28 6.34
C LEU A 85 -20.25 1.64 6.51
N SER A 86 -20.91 1.89 7.64
CA SER A 86 -22.26 1.39 7.90
C SER A 86 -23.28 1.96 6.90
N LYS A 87 -23.14 3.23 6.50
CA LYS A 87 -24.00 3.84 5.47
C LYS A 87 -23.80 3.18 4.11
N ILE A 88 -22.54 2.96 3.70
CA ILE A 88 -22.21 2.30 2.42
C ILE A 88 -22.77 0.88 2.41
N ARG A 89 -22.53 0.09 3.48
CA ARG A 89 -23.02 -1.29 3.54
C ARG A 89 -24.54 -1.39 3.51
N ARG A 90 -25.27 -0.47 4.17
CA ARG A 90 -26.74 -0.44 4.09
C ARG A 90 -27.25 -0.11 2.69
N MET A 91 -26.56 0.77 1.98
CA MET A 91 -26.98 1.26 0.67
C MET A 91 -26.67 0.27 -0.46
N ILE A 92 -25.51 -0.37 -0.43
CA ILE A 92 -25.07 -1.35 -1.43
C ILE A 92 -25.63 -2.72 -1.07
N LYS A 93 -26.23 -3.43 -2.03
CA LYS A 93 -26.96 -4.70 -1.80
C LYS A 93 -26.41 -5.88 -2.58
N TYR A 94 -25.95 -5.64 -3.80
CA TYR A 94 -25.59 -6.66 -4.78
C TYR A 94 -24.08 -6.77 -4.99
N CYS A 95 -23.33 -5.69 -4.74
CA CYS A 95 -21.88 -5.74 -4.79
C CYS A 95 -21.25 -6.28 -3.50
N ASP A 96 -20.24 -7.12 -3.69
CA ASP A 96 -19.27 -7.47 -2.65
C ASP A 96 -18.47 -6.22 -2.26
N LEU A 97 -18.32 -5.94 -0.95
CA LEU A 97 -17.49 -4.84 -0.46
C LEU A 97 -16.25 -5.40 0.21
N ARG A 98 -15.05 -4.98 -0.24
CA ARG A 98 -13.78 -5.45 0.33
C ARG A 98 -13.05 -4.36 1.10
N LEU A 99 -12.54 -4.70 2.28
CA LEU A 99 -11.66 -3.86 3.08
C LEU A 99 -10.23 -4.37 3.02
N PHE A 100 -9.26 -3.47 2.80
CA PHE A 100 -7.85 -3.80 3.01
C PHE A 100 -7.52 -3.77 4.48
N VAL A 101 -6.84 -4.79 5.00
CA VAL A 101 -6.62 -4.93 6.44
C VAL A 101 -5.22 -4.52 6.88
N ASN A 102 -4.21 -4.68 6.03
CA ASN A 102 -2.81 -4.57 6.46
C ASN A 102 -2.08 -3.34 5.88
N ASN A 103 -2.79 -2.38 5.27
CA ASN A 103 -2.18 -1.20 4.68
C ASN A 103 -1.63 -0.20 5.72
N ILE A 104 -0.46 0.37 5.44
CA ILE A 104 0.23 1.33 6.33
C ILE A 104 0.47 2.70 5.69
N CYS A 105 -0.32 3.09 4.69
CA CYS A 105 -0.21 4.44 4.14
C CYS A 105 -0.52 5.48 5.23
N LEU A 106 0.11 6.65 5.13
CA LEU A 106 -0.25 7.79 5.98
C LEU A 106 -1.74 8.08 5.84
N PHE A 107 -2.40 8.43 6.96
CA PHE A 107 -3.78 8.87 6.92
C PHE A 107 -3.89 10.17 6.12
N ASN A 108 -4.79 10.22 5.14
CA ASN A 108 -4.90 11.35 4.19
C ASN A 108 -3.55 11.72 3.54
N CYS A 109 -2.77 10.69 3.17
CA CYS A 109 -1.44 10.85 2.59
C CYS A 109 -1.41 11.89 1.45
N PRO A 110 -0.52 12.91 1.49
CA PRO A 110 -0.42 13.92 0.43
C PRO A 110 0.00 13.32 -0.92
N HIS A 111 0.66 12.16 -0.90
CA HIS A 111 1.12 11.47 -2.10
C HIS A 111 0.05 10.54 -2.72
N MET A 112 -1.13 10.42 -2.11
CA MET A 112 -2.10 9.39 -2.48
C MET A 112 -2.55 9.45 -3.94
N MET A 113 -2.53 10.63 -4.59
CA MET A 113 -2.93 10.77 -6.00
C MET A 113 -1.82 10.34 -6.96
N TYR A 114 -0.59 10.77 -6.70
CA TYR A 114 0.51 10.62 -7.66
C TYR A 114 1.31 9.33 -7.46
N HIS A 115 1.51 8.90 -6.21
CA HIS A 115 2.30 7.69 -5.91
C HIS A 115 1.78 6.42 -6.62
N PRO A 116 0.47 6.12 -6.63
CA PRO A 116 -0.05 5.00 -7.42
C PRO A 116 0.21 5.07 -8.92
N GLN A 117 0.26 6.28 -9.49
CA GLN A 117 0.53 6.48 -10.91
C GLN A 117 1.98 6.12 -11.22
N VAL A 118 2.89 6.59 -10.37
CA VAL A 118 4.31 6.22 -10.42
C VAL A 118 4.45 4.70 -10.43
N LEU A 119 3.87 4.00 -9.44
CA LEU A 119 3.92 2.54 -9.35
C LEU A 119 3.29 1.84 -10.58
N THR A 120 2.18 2.35 -11.08
CA THR A 120 1.49 1.80 -12.27
C THR A 120 2.38 1.90 -13.51
N HIS A 121 3.07 3.02 -13.71
CA HIS A 121 4.03 3.16 -14.80
C HIS A 121 5.26 2.29 -14.61
N PHE A 122 5.79 2.19 -13.39
CA PHE A 122 6.93 1.34 -13.06
C PHE A 122 6.66 -0.15 -13.31
N SER A 123 5.43 -0.62 -13.07
CA SER A 123 5.07 -2.03 -13.21
C SER A 123 4.99 -2.53 -14.66
N GLN A 124 5.08 -1.63 -15.66
CA GLN A 124 4.96 -2.00 -17.06
C GLN A 124 6.26 -2.59 -17.59
N SER A 125 6.19 -3.79 -18.18
CA SER A 125 7.34 -4.53 -18.71
C SER A 125 8.15 -3.80 -19.78
N HIS A 126 7.55 -2.79 -20.43
CA HIS A 126 8.18 -1.98 -21.48
C HIS A 126 8.67 -0.62 -20.98
N ASN A 127 8.51 -0.31 -19.68
CA ASN A 127 9.06 0.91 -19.11
C ASN A 127 10.59 0.80 -19.02
N ARG A 128 11.29 1.68 -19.74
CA ARG A 128 12.75 1.71 -19.80
C ARG A 128 13.38 2.68 -18.79
N SER A 129 12.57 3.51 -18.14
CA SER A 129 13.05 4.72 -17.44
C SER A 129 13.73 4.43 -16.10
N CYS A 130 13.41 3.33 -15.41
CA CYS A 130 14.12 2.96 -14.20
C CYS A 130 13.89 1.49 -13.83
N LYS A 131 14.97 0.78 -13.50
CA LYS A 131 14.97 -0.67 -13.21
C LYS A 131 14.92 -1.00 -11.72
N ALA A 132 15.03 0.00 -10.85
CA ALA A 132 14.85 -0.13 -9.41
C ALA A 132 13.65 0.72 -8.99
N CYS A 133 12.56 0.10 -8.54
CA CYS A 133 11.38 0.83 -8.08
C CYS A 133 11.66 1.41 -6.69
N VAL A 134 12.30 2.57 -6.68
CA VAL A 134 12.54 3.38 -5.49
C VAL A 134 12.08 4.78 -5.82
N ASP A 135 11.15 5.30 -5.03
CA ASP A 135 10.50 6.56 -5.32
C ASP A 135 10.50 7.50 -4.12
N TYR A 136 10.50 8.80 -4.43
CA TYR A 136 10.52 9.89 -3.46
C TYR A 136 9.39 9.78 -2.41
N HIS A 137 8.20 9.33 -2.78
CA HIS A 137 7.04 9.27 -1.88
C HIS A 137 7.23 8.21 -0.80
N THR A 138 7.79 7.06 -1.17
CA THR A 138 8.11 5.99 -0.23
C THR A 138 9.13 6.48 0.81
N TRP A 139 10.17 7.23 0.40
CA TRP A 139 11.13 7.82 1.34
C TRP A 139 10.50 8.83 2.27
N THR A 140 9.77 9.79 1.70
CA THR A 140 9.14 10.88 2.47
C THR A 140 8.15 10.32 3.48
N CYS A 141 7.28 9.38 3.08
CA CYS A 141 6.31 8.82 4.02
C CYS A 141 6.95 7.99 5.13
N ASN A 142 8.04 7.27 4.81
CA ASN A 142 8.78 6.49 5.81
C ASN A 142 9.57 7.40 6.76
N LYS A 143 10.16 8.49 6.27
CA LYS A 143 10.80 9.51 7.10
C LYS A 143 9.80 10.11 8.08
N ILE A 144 8.61 10.49 7.61
CA ILE A 144 7.51 11.01 8.45
C ILE A 144 7.16 10.03 9.57
N LYS A 145 7.00 8.73 9.27
CA LYS A 145 6.69 7.70 10.27
C LYS A 145 7.80 7.45 11.28
N LEU A 146 9.06 7.60 10.87
CA LEU A 146 10.17 7.45 11.80
C LEU A 146 10.34 8.69 12.69
N ASP A 147 10.08 9.88 12.15
CA ASP A 147 10.09 11.12 12.94
C ASP A 147 8.89 11.18 13.90
N ASN A 148 7.74 10.64 13.49
CA ASN A 148 6.48 10.66 14.22
C ASN A 148 5.87 9.25 14.27
N PRO A 149 6.28 8.40 15.22
CA PRO A 149 5.89 6.99 15.28
C PRO A 149 4.37 6.76 15.40
N GLU A 150 3.62 7.73 15.93
CA GLU A 150 2.17 7.70 15.96
C GLU A 150 1.52 7.61 14.58
N GLU A 151 2.20 8.00 13.50
CA GLU A 151 1.72 7.87 12.12
C GLU A 151 1.50 6.39 11.73
N LEU A 152 2.25 5.47 12.34
CA LEU A 152 2.04 4.03 12.17
C LEU A 152 0.70 3.59 12.76
N LEU A 153 0.25 4.21 13.86
CA LEU A 153 -1.07 3.96 14.42
C LEU A 153 -2.16 4.72 13.68
N LYS A 154 -1.90 5.92 13.16
CA LYS A 154 -2.87 6.69 12.34
C LYS A 154 -3.21 5.99 11.01
N SER A 155 -2.29 5.19 10.48
CA SER A 155 -2.49 4.34 9.29
C SER A 155 -3.71 3.44 9.45
N ARG A 156 -4.47 3.20 8.37
CA ARG A 156 -5.84 2.63 8.47
C ARG A 156 -5.91 1.10 8.31
N TRP A 157 -4.95 0.41 8.91
CA TRP A 157 -5.02 -1.05 9.09
C TRP A 157 -6.13 -1.46 10.06
N ILE A 158 -6.47 -2.74 10.01
CA ILE A 158 -7.44 -3.46 10.85
C ILE A 158 -6.70 -4.67 11.42
N ARG A 159 -6.58 -4.81 12.75
CA ARG A 159 -5.89 -5.98 13.33
C ARG A 159 -6.73 -7.23 13.16
N PRO A 160 -6.12 -8.43 13.20
CA PRO A 160 -6.86 -9.69 13.29
C PRO A 160 -7.93 -9.70 14.39
N GLU A 161 -7.60 -9.16 15.57
CA GLU A 161 -8.49 -9.09 16.74
C GLU A 161 -9.70 -8.17 16.52
N ASP A 162 -9.57 -7.17 15.62
CA ASP A 162 -10.59 -6.15 15.43
C ASP A 162 -11.53 -6.45 14.24
N ILE A 163 -11.35 -7.58 13.56
CA ILE A 163 -12.16 -7.98 12.39
C ILE A 163 -13.66 -8.05 12.72
N SER A 164 -13.99 -8.57 13.90
CA SER A 164 -15.38 -8.69 14.36
C SER A 164 -16.13 -7.36 14.35
N MET A 165 -15.44 -6.25 14.65
CA MET A 165 -16.05 -4.91 14.62
C MET A 165 -16.56 -4.51 13.22
N TYR A 166 -15.97 -5.06 12.17
CA TYR A 166 -16.36 -4.83 10.78
C TYR A 166 -17.43 -5.82 10.32
N GLU A 167 -17.35 -7.07 10.79
CA GLU A 167 -18.40 -8.07 10.61
C GLU A 167 -19.74 -7.60 11.20
N ASP A 168 -19.70 -6.99 12.40
CA ASP A 168 -20.88 -6.42 13.08
C ASP A 168 -21.63 -5.38 12.24
N ILE A 169 -20.92 -4.66 11.36
CA ILE A 169 -21.52 -3.66 10.47
C ILE A 169 -21.72 -4.18 9.03
N GLY A 170 -21.56 -5.50 8.82
CA GLY A 170 -21.90 -6.23 7.61
C GLY A 170 -20.76 -6.41 6.59
N PHE A 171 -19.49 -6.29 7.00
CA PHE A 171 -18.36 -6.59 6.13
C PHE A 171 -17.78 -7.97 6.43
N ASP A 172 -17.72 -8.83 5.43
CA ASP A 172 -17.29 -10.22 5.50
C ASP A 172 -16.11 -10.55 4.56
N ARG A 173 -15.68 -9.58 3.75
CA ARG A 173 -14.56 -9.75 2.80
C ARG A 173 -13.40 -8.83 3.12
N PHE A 174 -12.30 -9.46 3.53
CA PHE A 174 -11.07 -8.78 3.89
C PHE A 174 -9.96 -9.16 2.91
N LYS A 175 -9.12 -8.18 2.57
CA LYS A 175 -8.04 -8.36 1.61
C LYS A 175 -6.71 -8.02 2.24
N ILE A 176 -5.76 -8.94 2.12
CA ILE A 176 -4.35 -8.72 2.45
C ILE A 176 -3.63 -8.23 1.18
N THR A 177 -2.79 -7.20 1.28
CA THR A 177 -1.96 -6.69 0.18
C THR A 177 -0.65 -7.46 0.02
N ASP A 178 0.29 -6.93 -0.78
CA ASP A 178 1.69 -7.35 -0.79
C ASP A 178 2.00 -8.66 -1.52
N ARG A 179 1.59 -8.74 -2.79
CA ARG A 179 1.95 -9.84 -3.71
C ARG A 179 3.46 -10.08 -3.84
N SER A 180 4.29 -9.10 -3.52
CA SER A 180 5.75 -9.15 -3.55
C SER A 180 6.37 -9.88 -2.34
N ARG A 181 5.56 -10.23 -1.34
CA ARG A 181 6.03 -10.89 -0.10
C ARG A 181 6.34 -12.36 -0.31
N ALA A 182 7.29 -12.85 0.48
CA ALA A 182 7.63 -14.26 0.54
C ALA A 182 6.44 -15.10 1.05
N THR A 183 6.37 -16.36 0.62
CA THR A 183 5.31 -17.30 1.01
C THR A 183 5.16 -17.42 2.53
N SER A 184 6.27 -17.45 3.26
CA SER A 184 6.27 -17.52 4.74
C SER A 184 5.57 -16.31 5.39
N TRP A 185 5.76 -15.11 4.85
CA TRP A 185 5.10 -13.89 5.31
C TRP A 185 3.59 -13.94 5.00
N LEU A 186 3.23 -14.38 3.79
CA LEU A 186 1.84 -14.50 3.36
C LEU A 186 1.07 -15.52 4.21
N LEU A 187 1.67 -16.68 4.49
CA LEU A 187 1.09 -17.72 5.35
C LEU A 187 0.88 -17.20 6.78
N ARG A 188 1.90 -16.60 7.40
CA ARG A 188 1.81 -16.02 8.74
C ARG A 188 0.69 -14.98 8.83
N THR A 189 0.65 -14.05 7.88
CA THR A 189 -0.36 -12.99 7.86
C THR A 189 -1.75 -13.59 7.69
N THR A 190 -1.93 -14.51 6.74
CA THR A 190 -3.22 -15.18 6.51
C THR A 190 -3.68 -15.94 7.76
N GLU A 191 -2.79 -16.72 8.37
CA GLU A 191 -3.07 -17.49 9.58
C GLU A 191 -3.48 -16.59 10.76
N ALA A 192 -2.82 -15.43 10.91
CA ALA A 192 -3.19 -14.45 11.94
C ALA A 192 -4.65 -13.99 11.80
N TYR A 193 -5.08 -13.62 10.58
CA TYR A 193 -6.47 -13.20 10.32
C TYR A 193 -7.47 -14.36 10.44
N VAL A 194 -7.10 -15.58 10.02
CA VAL A 194 -7.94 -16.77 10.20
C VAL A 194 -8.15 -17.07 11.69
N LYS A 195 -7.09 -16.97 12.49
CA LYS A 195 -7.13 -17.18 13.95
C LYS A 195 -7.71 -15.99 14.73
N ARG A 196 -7.93 -14.85 14.06
CA ARG A 196 -8.38 -13.58 14.68
C ARG A 196 -7.48 -13.13 15.84
N SER A 197 -6.19 -13.47 15.77
CA SER A 197 -5.24 -13.17 16.84
C SER A 197 -3.82 -13.20 16.30
N TYR A 198 -3.01 -12.23 16.73
CA TYR A 198 -1.58 -12.23 16.52
C TYR A 198 -0.87 -11.77 17.80
N ASP A 199 0.11 -12.53 18.27
CA ASP A 199 0.97 -12.12 19.38
C ASP A 199 2.38 -11.85 18.87
N GLY A 200 2.88 -10.64 19.12
CA GLY A 200 4.18 -10.17 18.62
C GLY A 200 4.17 -8.76 18.04
N ASP A 201 5.12 -8.53 17.13
CA ASP A 201 5.29 -7.25 16.42
C ASP A 201 4.25 -7.12 15.31
N LEU A 202 3.31 -6.18 15.43
CA LEU A 202 2.28 -5.98 14.40
C LEU A 202 2.88 -5.73 13.01
N ASN A 203 4.10 -5.18 12.91
CA ASN A 203 4.79 -5.01 11.62
C ASN A 203 5.05 -6.32 10.87
N ASP A 204 5.01 -7.47 11.53
CA ASP A 204 5.19 -8.78 10.89
C ASP A 204 4.07 -9.17 9.94
N ILE A 205 2.91 -8.52 10.06
CA ILE A 205 1.69 -8.79 9.30
C ILE A 205 1.15 -7.55 8.59
N LEU A 206 1.89 -6.42 8.61
CA LEU A 206 1.57 -5.19 7.91
C LEU A 206 2.29 -5.04 6.56
N SER A 207 1.69 -4.29 5.64
CA SER A 207 2.15 -3.93 4.28
C SER A 207 3.32 -2.94 4.29
N LEU A 208 4.32 -3.18 5.15
CA LEU A 208 5.53 -2.39 5.20
C LEU A 208 6.47 -2.84 4.08
N GLU A 209 6.28 -2.36 2.85
CA GLU A 209 7.22 -2.63 1.76
C GLU A 209 8.61 -2.10 2.15
N ILE A 210 9.47 -3.02 2.55
CA ILE A 210 10.89 -2.81 2.82
C ILE A 210 11.59 -3.64 1.76
N PRO A 211 11.89 -3.09 0.57
CA PRO A 211 12.83 -3.78 -0.29
C PRO A 211 14.13 -3.99 0.52
N GLY A 212 14.81 -5.13 0.40
CA GLY A 212 15.92 -5.51 1.29
C GLY A 212 15.55 -6.23 2.60
N ASP A 213 14.26 -6.45 2.87
CA ASP A 213 13.81 -7.46 3.83
C ASP A 213 13.88 -8.86 3.20
N GLU A 214 15.09 -9.41 3.17
CA GLU A 214 15.44 -10.64 2.43
C GLU A 214 14.58 -11.84 2.83
N LYS A 215 14.09 -11.86 4.07
CA LYS A 215 13.28 -12.96 4.62
C LYS A 215 11.80 -12.84 4.27
N ASN A 216 11.30 -11.64 3.99
CA ASN A 216 9.87 -11.39 3.76
C ASN A 216 9.53 -10.94 2.34
N ILE A 217 10.49 -10.86 1.41
CA ILE A 217 10.26 -10.54 -0.02
C ILE A 217 10.59 -11.76 -0.88
N GLN A 218 9.86 -11.94 -2.00
CA GLN A 218 10.12 -13.06 -2.90
C GLN A 218 11.58 -13.08 -3.40
N PRO A 219 12.25 -14.25 -3.46
CA PRO A 219 13.68 -14.34 -3.77
C PRO A 219 14.05 -13.79 -5.16
N ASP A 220 13.18 -13.98 -6.16
CA ASP A 220 13.35 -13.48 -7.52
C ASP A 220 13.26 -11.94 -7.57
N ILE A 221 12.32 -11.33 -6.85
CA ILE A 221 12.21 -9.87 -6.71
C ILE A 221 13.49 -9.32 -6.06
N ASN A 222 13.94 -9.93 -4.96
CA ASN A 222 15.19 -9.54 -4.29
C ASN A 222 16.42 -9.66 -5.22
N ARG A 223 16.51 -10.74 -5.98
CA ARG A 223 17.62 -10.99 -6.94
C ARG A 223 17.62 -9.96 -8.07
N ASN A 224 16.46 -9.74 -8.69
CA ASN A 224 16.30 -8.76 -9.76
C ASN A 224 16.63 -7.35 -9.27
N PHE A 225 16.15 -7.03 -8.07
CA PHE A 225 16.44 -5.76 -7.43
C PHE A 225 17.95 -5.54 -7.22
N ARG A 226 18.66 -6.51 -6.63
CA ARG A 226 20.13 -6.46 -6.45
C ARG A 226 20.87 -6.31 -7.78
N LYS A 227 20.47 -7.07 -8.81
CA LYS A 227 21.04 -6.96 -10.15
C LYS A 227 20.84 -5.56 -10.73
N ASN A 228 19.68 -4.97 -10.52
CA ASN A 228 19.38 -3.62 -11.00
C ASN A 228 20.13 -2.53 -10.23
N LEU A 229 20.35 -2.71 -8.93
CA LEU A 229 21.21 -1.81 -8.14
C LEU A 229 22.64 -1.71 -8.66
N LEU A 230 23.18 -2.76 -9.28
CA LEU A 230 24.54 -2.74 -9.83
C LEU A 230 24.71 -1.74 -10.99
N GLN A 231 23.62 -1.29 -11.60
CA GLN A 231 23.68 -0.31 -12.70
C GLN A 231 23.95 1.12 -12.22
N TYR A 232 23.75 1.38 -10.92
CA TYR A 232 24.01 2.68 -10.31
C TYR A 232 25.42 2.73 -9.70
N CYS A 233 25.94 3.95 -9.50
CA CYS A 233 27.24 4.18 -8.88
C CYS A 233 27.23 3.80 -7.38
N LYS A 234 28.43 3.67 -6.76
CA LYS A 234 28.54 3.24 -5.36
C LYS A 234 27.80 4.16 -4.40
N SER A 235 27.86 5.49 -4.61
CA SER A 235 27.15 6.47 -3.79
C SER A 235 25.63 6.31 -3.89
N ASP A 236 25.08 6.22 -5.11
CA ASP A 236 23.65 6.00 -5.32
C ASP A 236 23.19 4.68 -4.71
N ARG A 237 24.01 3.62 -4.82
CA ARG A 237 23.71 2.35 -4.14
C ARG A 237 23.63 2.50 -2.62
N VAL A 238 24.38 3.41 -1.98
CA VAL A 238 24.26 3.65 -0.54
C VAL A 238 22.90 4.27 -0.22
N TRP A 239 22.48 5.28 -0.98
CA TRP A 239 21.21 5.97 -0.77
C TRP A 239 20.00 5.10 -1.11
N LEU A 240 20.08 4.38 -2.23
CA LEU A 240 19.11 3.35 -2.58
C LEU A 240 19.08 2.29 -1.49
N LYS A 241 20.22 1.81 -0.95
CA LYS A 241 20.22 0.85 0.19
C LYS A 241 19.66 1.43 1.50
N GLY A 242 19.76 2.73 1.71
CA GLY A 242 19.15 3.43 2.84
C GLY A 242 17.64 3.35 2.91
N SER A 243 17.02 3.22 1.75
CA SER A 243 15.58 3.01 1.54
C SER A 243 15.07 1.68 2.09
N PHE A 244 16.00 0.74 2.31
CA PHE A 244 15.77 -0.69 2.53
C PHE A 244 16.08 -1.12 3.95
N GLY A 245 16.27 -0.12 4.80
CA GLY A 245 16.92 -0.23 6.06
C GLY A 245 16.07 -0.73 7.21
N TRP A 246 14.75 -0.75 7.12
CA TRP A 246 13.87 -1.05 8.26
C TRP A 246 14.12 -2.44 8.87
N GLY A 247 14.43 -3.45 8.05
CA GLY A 247 14.77 -4.80 8.52
C GLY A 247 16.19 -4.92 9.09
N LYS A 248 17.12 -4.08 8.62
CA LYS A 248 18.55 -4.10 9.01
C LYS A 248 18.89 -3.09 10.11
N TYR A 249 18.09 -2.04 10.25
CA TYR A 249 18.39 -0.85 11.06
C TYR A 249 17.27 -0.54 12.06
N GLY A 250 16.55 -1.55 12.56
CA GLY A 250 15.68 -1.39 13.73
C GLY A 250 14.38 -0.65 13.45
N ARG A 251 13.44 -1.31 12.75
CA ARG A 251 12.05 -0.85 12.70
C ARG A 251 11.47 -0.69 14.12
N PRO A 252 10.54 0.27 14.33
CA PRO A 252 9.78 0.37 15.57
C PRO A 252 9.05 -0.95 15.83
N TYR A 253 9.15 -1.50 17.03
CA TYR A 253 8.37 -2.66 17.46
C TYR A 253 6.99 -2.18 17.91
N ILE A 254 5.93 -2.71 17.31
CA ILE A 254 4.54 -2.40 17.68
C ILE A 254 3.97 -3.61 18.41
N ASN A 255 3.83 -3.54 19.73
CA ASN A 255 3.25 -4.63 20.51
C ASN A 255 1.76 -4.77 20.18
N ASN A 256 1.37 -5.85 19.49
CA ASN A 256 0.00 -6.02 19.03
C ASN A 256 -1.01 -6.09 20.19
N LYS A 257 -0.70 -6.84 21.25
CA LYS A 257 -1.61 -7.03 22.40
C LYS A 257 -1.79 -5.76 23.23
N LYS A 258 -0.81 -4.86 23.26
CA LYS A 258 -0.96 -3.54 23.89
C LYS A 258 -1.94 -2.62 23.15
N LEU A 259 -2.40 -2.98 21.95
CA LEU A 259 -3.40 -2.24 21.18
C LEU A 259 -4.85 -2.71 21.43
N ASP A 260 -5.09 -3.63 22.36
CA ASP A 260 -6.44 -4.10 22.64
C ASP A 260 -7.37 -2.96 23.09
N GLY A 261 -8.49 -2.83 22.38
CA GLY A 261 -9.44 -1.73 22.54
C GLY A 261 -9.10 -0.44 21.77
N TYR A 262 -7.96 -0.39 21.06
CA TYR A 262 -7.53 0.79 20.30
C TYR A 262 -8.59 1.27 19.31
N LEU A 263 -9.24 0.36 18.58
CA LEU A 263 -10.23 0.75 17.57
C LEU A 263 -11.59 1.21 18.13
N ASN A 264 -11.89 0.98 19.42
CA ASN A 264 -13.17 1.34 20.02
C ASN A 264 -13.48 2.84 19.94
N PHE A 265 -12.45 3.69 20.03
CA PHE A 265 -12.58 5.14 19.90
C PHE A 265 -13.19 5.55 18.55
N PHE A 266 -12.78 4.90 17.46
CA PHE A 266 -13.23 5.27 16.11
C PHE A 266 -14.66 4.81 15.79
N LYS A 267 -15.28 3.98 16.64
CA LYS A 267 -16.72 3.66 16.50
C LYS A 267 -17.59 4.91 16.61
N LYS A 268 -17.16 5.90 17.40
CA LYS A 268 -17.92 7.14 17.69
C LYS A 268 -17.23 8.42 17.21
N PHE A 269 -15.94 8.37 16.88
CA PHE A 269 -15.15 9.54 16.53
C PHE A 269 -14.74 9.55 15.06
N ASP A 270 -14.99 10.67 14.38
CA ASP A 270 -14.58 10.89 12.99
C ASP A 270 -13.25 11.65 12.92
N CYS A 271 -12.21 11.02 12.37
CA CYS A 271 -10.90 11.66 12.21
C CYS A 271 -10.83 12.66 11.05
N PHE A 272 -11.81 12.70 10.15
CA PHE A 272 -11.69 13.50 8.92
C PHE A 272 -11.74 15.01 9.19
N LEU A 273 -12.49 15.42 10.21
CA LEU A 273 -12.61 16.82 10.65
C LEU A 273 -11.82 17.13 11.92
N ALA A 274 -11.04 16.16 12.40
CA ALA A 274 -10.35 16.28 13.68
C ALA A 274 -8.97 16.88 13.52
N ASP A 275 -8.64 17.80 14.42
CA ASP A 275 -7.26 18.20 14.66
C ASP A 275 -6.56 17.11 15.51
N CYS A 276 -5.53 16.49 14.93
CA CYS A 276 -4.79 15.43 15.60
C CYS A 276 -3.93 15.94 16.77
N ASP A 277 -3.51 17.21 16.74
CA ASP A 277 -2.71 17.81 17.80
C ASP A 277 -3.56 18.08 19.03
N VAL A 278 -4.83 18.47 18.82
CA VAL A 278 -5.83 18.60 19.90
C VAL A 278 -6.30 17.23 20.40
N CYS A 279 -6.59 16.29 19.49
CA CYS A 279 -7.12 14.97 19.85
C CYS A 279 -6.11 14.10 20.63
N GLY A 280 -4.88 13.99 20.11
CA GLY A 280 -3.77 13.25 20.70
C GLY A 280 -3.97 11.73 20.88
N TYR A 281 -5.08 11.14 20.42
CA TYR A 281 -5.43 9.74 20.71
C TYR A 281 -4.35 8.77 20.23
N CYS A 282 -3.98 8.81 18.95
CA CYS A 282 -2.95 7.92 18.40
C CYS A 282 -1.58 8.13 19.05
N LYS A 283 -1.26 9.37 19.48
CA LYS A 283 0.00 9.69 20.15
C LYS A 283 0.08 9.07 21.55
N ARG A 284 -1.02 9.08 22.32
CA ARG A 284 -1.07 8.38 23.62
C ARG A 284 -0.92 6.87 23.47
N TRP A 285 -1.56 6.29 22.45
CA TRP A 285 -1.43 4.85 22.19
C TRP A 285 -0.04 4.47 21.64
N SER A 286 0.63 5.35 20.88
CA SER A 286 1.97 5.06 20.38
C SER A 286 2.97 4.98 21.53
N MET A 287 2.89 5.88 22.51
CA MET A 287 3.72 5.81 23.73
C MET A 287 3.53 4.50 24.52
N ARG A 288 2.34 3.90 24.46
CA ARG A 288 2.03 2.63 25.13
C ARG A 288 2.55 1.41 24.38
N ALA A 289 2.32 1.37 23.06
CA ALA A 289 2.44 0.16 22.26
C ALA A 289 3.69 0.11 21.37
N ILE A 290 4.32 1.25 21.08
CA ILE A 290 5.49 1.34 20.22
C ILE A 290 6.75 1.45 21.07
N SER A 291 7.80 0.72 20.67
CA SER A 291 9.11 0.77 21.30
C SER A 291 10.22 0.61 20.26
N PHE A 292 11.40 1.14 20.55
CA PHE A 292 12.57 1.04 19.69
C PHE A 292 13.56 0.07 20.32
N LYS A 293 13.65 -1.15 19.78
CA LYS A 293 14.61 -2.15 20.29
C LYS A 293 16.06 -1.76 20.02
N ASN A 294 16.31 -0.92 19.02
CA ASN A 294 17.63 -0.43 18.66
C ASN A 294 17.54 1.04 18.23
N GLU A 295 17.74 1.94 19.19
CA GLU A 295 17.61 3.40 18.99
C GLU A 295 18.67 3.95 18.03
N GLU A 296 19.92 3.48 18.13
CA GLU A 296 21.01 3.90 17.23
C GLU A 296 20.68 3.58 15.77
N ALA A 297 20.17 2.38 15.54
CA ALA A 297 19.80 1.95 14.21
C ALA A 297 18.60 2.75 13.66
N HIS A 298 17.62 3.05 14.52
CA HIS A 298 16.50 3.92 14.20
C HIS A 298 16.96 5.33 13.79
N GLN A 299 17.87 5.94 14.57
CA GLN A 299 18.47 7.25 14.25
C GLN A 299 19.23 7.23 12.93
N LYS A 300 20.02 6.18 12.69
CA LYS A 300 20.73 5.98 11.43
C LYS A 300 19.78 5.90 10.24
N LEU A 301 18.69 5.15 10.35
CA LEU A 301 17.69 5.05 9.30
C LEU A 301 17.03 6.40 9.01
N ARG A 302 16.68 7.17 10.05
CA ARG A 302 16.14 8.53 9.92
C ARG A 302 17.10 9.44 9.15
N MET A 303 18.38 9.45 9.52
CA MET A 303 19.41 10.25 8.85
C MET A 303 19.54 9.86 7.37
N VAL A 304 19.66 8.57 7.08
CA VAL A 304 19.87 8.08 5.71
C VAL A 304 18.67 8.38 4.81
N LEU A 305 17.44 8.23 5.30
CA LEU A 305 16.25 8.63 4.54
C LEU A 305 16.21 10.15 4.32
N GLY A 306 16.56 10.94 5.33
CA GLY A 306 16.65 12.40 5.19
C GLY A 306 17.66 12.82 4.11
N GLN A 307 18.83 12.18 4.10
CA GLN A 307 19.85 12.39 3.06
C GLN A 307 19.36 11.92 1.69
N SER A 308 18.72 10.76 1.59
CA SER A 308 18.18 10.26 0.30
C SER A 308 17.14 11.22 -0.30
N ILE A 309 16.26 11.79 0.53
CA ILE A 309 15.31 12.83 0.13
C ILE A 309 16.05 14.08 -0.34
N ASN A 310 17.06 14.52 0.40
CA ASN A 310 17.85 15.70 0.07
C ASN A 310 18.58 15.54 -1.27
N GLU A 311 19.28 14.43 -1.47
CA GLU A 311 19.98 14.12 -2.72
C GLU A 311 19.03 14.00 -3.91
N PHE A 312 17.81 13.48 -3.69
CA PHE A 312 16.78 13.45 -4.73
C PHE A 312 16.37 14.86 -5.16
N LEU A 313 16.09 15.75 -4.19
CA LEU A 313 15.65 17.12 -4.45
C LEU A 313 16.73 17.98 -5.11
N HIS A 314 18.01 17.70 -4.84
CA HIS A 314 19.15 18.35 -5.48
C HIS A 314 19.58 17.69 -6.79
N ASN A 315 18.84 16.69 -7.28
CA ASN A 315 19.12 15.98 -8.54
C ASN A 315 20.49 15.25 -8.55
N ASN A 316 20.93 14.73 -7.41
CA ASN A 316 22.22 14.05 -7.23
C ASN A 316 22.16 12.51 -7.29
N LEU A 317 20.95 11.95 -7.42
CA LEU A 317 20.70 10.49 -7.47
C LEU A 317 20.40 10.00 -8.89
N PHE A 318 20.56 8.68 -9.07
CA PHE A 318 20.27 7.94 -10.31
C PHE A 318 21.21 8.27 -11.47
N LEU A 319 22.44 8.68 -11.17
CA LEU A 319 23.45 8.94 -12.17
C LEU A 319 24.03 7.62 -12.70
N PRO A 320 23.95 7.35 -14.02
CA PRO A 320 24.64 6.20 -14.61
C PRO A 320 26.15 6.33 -14.42
N HIS A 321 26.86 5.20 -14.27
CA HIS A 321 28.32 5.17 -14.09
C HIS A 321 29.11 6.07 -15.07
N HIS A 322 28.65 6.19 -16.31
CA HIS A 322 29.34 6.96 -17.34
C HIS A 322 29.16 8.49 -17.26
N ARG A 323 28.08 9.00 -16.64
CA ARG A 323 27.75 10.46 -16.65
C ARG A 323 28.31 11.26 -15.48
N ARG A 324 28.83 10.63 -14.41
CA ARG A 324 29.42 11.38 -13.27
C ARG A 324 30.79 12.00 -13.58
N LYS A 325 31.58 11.37 -14.46
CA LYS A 325 32.87 11.93 -14.92
C LYS A 325 32.67 13.22 -15.72
N GLU A 326 31.59 13.31 -16.48
CA GLU A 326 31.24 14.49 -17.28
C GLU A 326 30.66 15.62 -16.41
N ALA A 327 30.02 15.29 -15.28
CA ALA A 327 29.43 16.26 -14.37
C ALA A 327 30.39 16.80 -13.29
N GLY A 328 31.66 16.38 -13.27
CA GLY A 328 32.66 16.88 -12.30
C GLY A 328 32.42 16.50 -10.84
N LEU A 329 31.53 15.54 -10.55
CA LEU A 329 31.12 15.12 -9.20
C LEU A 329 31.91 13.88 -8.70
N GLY A 330 33.22 13.87 -8.97
CA GLY A 330 34.15 12.75 -8.74
C GLY A 330 34.74 12.71 -7.35
#